data_AF-A0A843DMN8-F1
#
_entry.id   AF-A0A843DMN8-F1
#
_cell.length_a   1.000
_cell.length_b   1.000
_cell.length_c   1.000
_cell.angle_alpha   90.00
_cell.angle_beta   90.00
_cell.angle_gamma   90.00
#
_symmetry.space_group_name_H-M   'P 1'
#
loop_
_entity.id
_entity.type
_entity.pdbx_description
1 polymer ?
#
loop_
_entity_poly.entity_id
_entity_poly.type
_entity_poly.pdbx_seq_one_letter_code
_entity_poly.pdbx_strand_id
1 'polypeptide(L)'
;MRFVTKETEKEYTEFLEGHERCNFQQSLEWGRVKTAWIKEVVLAEDENGKIIGSVCVWIRKMPIFGNMMYASRGPVCDIHDK
;
A
#
# COMPACT_ATOMS: atom_id res chain seq x y z
N MET A 1 -0.08 13.27 0.33
CA MET A 1 0.55 11.93 0.41
C MET A 1 0.70 11.60 1.88
N ARG A 2 -0.04 10.60 2.36
CA ARG A 2 -0.12 10.19 3.76
C ARG A 2 0.35 8.75 3.91
N PHE A 3 0.98 8.42 5.04
CA PHE A 3 1.29 7.03 5.39
C PHE A 3 0.16 6.41 6.19
N VAL A 4 -0.07 5.10 6.03
CA VAL A 4 -0.97 4.37 6.93
C VAL A 4 -0.33 4.29 8.32
N THR A 5 -1.08 4.74 9.31
CA THR A 5 -0.79 4.65 10.74
C THR A 5 -1.77 3.70 11.42
N LYS A 6 -1.57 3.41 12.71
CA LYS A 6 -2.48 2.53 13.47
C LYS A 6 -3.92 3.03 13.49
N GLU A 7 -4.10 4.34 13.53
CA GLU A 7 -5.40 5.01 13.57
C GLU A 7 -6.12 4.94 12.22
N THR A 8 -5.39 4.70 11.12
CA THR A 8 -5.90 4.74 9.74
C THR A 8 -5.88 3.35 9.07
N GLU A 9 -5.48 2.30 9.78
CA GLU A 9 -5.50 0.92 9.25
C GLU A 9 -6.90 0.50 8.80
N LYS A 10 -7.93 0.85 9.57
CA LYS A 10 -9.32 0.49 9.24
C LYS A 10 -9.79 1.17 7.94
N GLU A 11 -9.58 2.48 7.82
CA GLU A 11 -9.91 3.26 6.62
C GLU A 11 -9.21 2.67 5.38
N TYR A 12 -7.93 2.32 5.51
CA TYR A 12 -7.18 1.70 4.42
C TYR A 12 -7.72 0.33 4.03
N THR A 13 -8.06 -0.52 5.00
CA THR A 13 -8.66 -1.83 4.72
C THR A 13 -10.01 -1.68 4.01
N GLU A 14 -10.87 -0.76 4.45
CA GLU A 14 -12.15 -0.48 3.80
C GLU A 14 -11.96 0.03 2.35
N PHE A 15 -10.98 0.89 2.10
CA PHE A 15 -10.60 1.30 0.74
C PHE A 15 -10.20 0.11 -0.13
N LEU A 16 -9.34 -0.79 0.38
CA LEU A 16 -8.92 -1.97 -0.35
C LEU A 16 -10.08 -2.92 -0.67
N GLU A 17 -10.93 -3.22 0.32
CA GLU A 17 -12.06 -4.13 0.13
C GLU A 17 -13.11 -3.57 -0.83
N GLY A 18 -13.26 -2.25 -0.89
CA GLY A 18 -14.18 -1.57 -1.80
C GLY A 18 -13.66 -1.36 -3.23
N HIS A 19 -12.38 -1.59 -3.50
CA HIS A 19 -11.77 -1.27 -4.79
C HIS A 19 -11.68 -2.50 -5.71
N GLU A 20 -12.29 -2.45 -6.91
CA GLU A 20 -12.38 -3.58 -7.85
C GLU A 20 -11.03 -4.21 -8.20
N ARG A 21 -10.00 -3.37 -8.38
CA ARG A 21 -8.64 -3.80 -8.72
C ARG A 21 -7.78 -4.24 -7.53
N CYS A 22 -8.35 -4.31 -6.33
CA CYS A 22 -7.61 -4.68 -5.15
C CYS A 22 -7.03 -6.09 -5.28
N ASN A 23 -5.78 -6.23 -4.79
CA ASN A 23 -5.16 -7.52 -4.61
C ASN A 23 -4.77 -7.66 -3.13
N PHE A 24 -5.01 -8.85 -2.53
CA PHE A 24 -4.68 -9.11 -1.13
C PHE A 24 -3.20 -8.85 -0.79
N GLN A 25 -2.28 -8.88 -1.77
CA GLN A 25 -0.87 -8.58 -1.54
C GLN A 25 -0.59 -7.11 -1.22
N GLN A 26 -1.58 -6.23 -1.39
CA GLN A 26 -1.57 -4.84 -0.93
C GLN A 26 -2.09 -4.70 0.52
N SER A 27 -2.71 -5.74 1.08
CA SER A 27 -3.29 -5.68 2.43
C SER A 27 -2.24 -5.60 3.54
N LEU A 28 -2.66 -5.13 4.71
CA LEU A 28 -1.79 -5.04 5.89
C LEU A 28 -1.42 -6.42 6.43
N GLU A 29 -2.34 -7.37 6.32
CA GLU A 29 -2.25 -8.78 6.74
C GLU A 29 -1.19 -9.54 5.95
N TRP A 30 -0.96 -9.18 4.69
CA TRP A 30 0.13 -9.78 3.91
C TRP A 30 1.50 -9.54 4.57
N GLY A 31 1.64 -8.45 5.34
CA GLY A 31 2.82 -8.18 6.15
C GLY A 31 3.06 -9.19 7.27
N ARG A 32 2.02 -9.90 7.72
CA ARG A 32 2.13 -10.98 8.71
C ARG A 32 2.73 -12.25 8.11
N VAL A 33 2.62 -12.42 6.78
CA VAL A 33 3.23 -13.53 6.04
C VAL A 33 4.64 -13.15 5.57
N LYS A 34 4.80 -11.94 5.03
CA LYS A 34 6.05 -11.45 4.42
C LYS A 34 6.97 -10.74 5.41
N THR A 35 7.27 -11.39 6.53
CA THR A 35 7.99 -10.80 7.69
C THR A 35 9.46 -10.46 7.42
N ALA A 36 10.08 -11.03 6.38
CA ALA A 36 11.46 -10.72 5.98
C ALA A 36 11.62 -9.37 5.25
N TRP A 37 10.53 -8.60 5.12
CA TRP A 37 10.49 -7.32 4.43
C TRP A 37 9.84 -6.27 5.32
N ILE A 38 10.30 -5.04 5.19
CA ILE A 38 9.61 -3.88 5.76
C ILE A 38 8.44 -3.56 4.83
N LYS A 39 7.31 -3.20 5.43
CA LYS A 39 6.08 -2.80 4.73
C LYS A 39 5.83 -1.34 5.01
N GLU A 40 5.71 -0.54 3.97
CA GLU A 40 5.26 0.85 4.05
C GLU A 40 4.07 1.04 3.10
N VAL A 41 3.00 1.69 3.56
CA VAL A 41 1.83 1.96 2.73
C VAL A 41 1.69 3.46 2.55
N VAL A 42 1.65 3.89 1.30
CA VAL A 42 1.51 5.29 0.90
C VAL A 42 0.13 5.50 0.28
N LEU A 43 -0.53 6.59 0.68
CA LEU A 43 -1.86 6.96 0.24
C LEU A 43 -1.82 8.26 -0.58
N ALA A 44 -2.54 8.25 -1.70
CA ALA A 44 -2.96 9.44 -2.42
C ALA A 44 -4.38 9.81 -1.98
N GLU A 45 -4.62 11.10 -1.78
CA GLU A 45 -5.86 11.63 -1.23
C GLU A 45 -6.37 12.78 -2.11
N ASP A 46 -7.69 12.94 -2.16
CA ASP A 46 -8.31 14.13 -2.74
C ASP A 46 -8.27 15.32 -1.77
N GLU A 47 -8.85 16.45 -2.19
CA GLU A 47 -8.93 17.69 -1.39
C GLU A 47 -9.70 17.56 -0.07
N ASN A 48 -10.53 16.51 0.07
CA ASN A 48 -11.31 16.23 1.27
C ASN A 48 -10.64 15.18 2.17
N GLY A 49 -9.45 14.70 1.81
CA GLY A 49 -8.72 13.66 2.56
C GLY A 49 -9.22 12.24 2.28
N LYS A 50 -10.04 12.01 1.25
CA LYS A 50 -10.49 10.67 0.89
C LYS A 50 -9.40 9.95 0.10
N ILE A 51 -9.14 8.69 0.43
CA ILE A 51 -8.20 7.85 -0.31
C ILE A 51 -8.70 7.63 -1.75
N ILE A 52 -7.90 8.08 -2.73
CA ILE A 52 -8.13 7.87 -4.17
C ILE A 52 -7.15 6.89 -4.79
N GLY A 53 -6.06 6.59 -4.08
CA GLY A 53 -5.08 5.59 -4.51
C GLY A 53 -4.18 5.17 -3.38
N SER A 54 -3.61 3.97 -3.48
CA SER A 54 -2.64 3.47 -2.52
C SER A 54 -1.58 2.59 -3.15
N VAL A 55 -0.43 2.51 -2.50
CA VAL A 55 0.62 1.56 -2.83
C VAL A 55 1.25 1.01 -1.56
N CYS A 56 1.19 -0.32 -1.41
CA CYS A 56 1.96 -1.06 -0.42
C CYS A 56 3.34 -1.38 -0.99
N VAL A 57 4.36 -0.73 -0.44
CA VAL A 57 5.77 -0.87 -0.81
C VAL A 57 6.47 -1.83 0.15
N TRP A 58 7.07 -2.86 -0.43
CA TRP A 58 7.91 -3.80 0.28
C TRP A 58 9.38 -3.42 0.14
N ILE A 59 10.05 -3.21 1.26
CA ILE A 59 11.44 -2.76 1.31
C ILE A 59 12.30 -3.86 1.92
N ARG A 60 13.35 -4.26 1.24
CA ARG A 60 14.36 -5.19 1.76
C ARG A 60 15.75 -4.71 1.44
N LYS A 61 16.60 -4.67 2.46
CA LYS A 61 18.02 -4.36 2.31
C LYS A 61 18.72 -5.52 1.61
N MET A 62 19.40 -5.21 0.51
CA MET A 62 20.25 -6.13 -0.23
C MET A 62 21.70 -5.96 0.25
N PRO A 63 22.46 -7.05 0.47
CA PRO A 63 23.81 -6.96 1.06
C PRO A 63 24.81 -6.07 0.30
N ILE A 64 24.61 -5.84 -1.00
CA ILE A 64 25.57 -5.13 -1.87
C ILE A 64 24.93 -3.93 -2.61
N PHE A 65 23.62 -3.93 -2.84
CA PHE A 65 22.97 -3.04 -3.81
C PHE A 65 22.02 -2.00 -3.20
N GLY A 66 22.10 -1.74 -1.89
CA GLY A 66 21.17 -0.83 -1.21
C GLY A 66 19.83 -1.49 -0.89
N ASN A 67 18.71 -0.83 -1.19
CA ASN A 67 17.36 -1.34 -0.88
C ASN A 67 16.62 -1.74 -2.16
N MET A 68 16.03 -2.93 -2.15
CA MET A 68 15.02 -3.32 -3.13
C MET A 68 13.64 -2.87 -2.63
N MET A 69 12.95 -2.07 -3.44
CA MET A 69 11.58 -1.63 -3.21
C MET A 69 10.68 -2.25 -4.27
N TYR A 70 9.56 -2.83 -3.85
CA TYR A 70 8.66 -3.55 -4.75
C TYR A 70 7.21 -3.40 -4.29
N ALA A 71 6.30 -3.12 -5.22
CA ALA A 71 4.86 -3.04 -4.97
C ALA A 71 4.16 -4.24 -5.61
N SER A 72 3.84 -5.26 -4.82
CA SER A 72 3.28 -6.51 -5.36
C SER A 72 1.84 -6.34 -5.81
N ARG A 73 1.58 -6.46 -7.12
CA ARG A 73 0.25 -6.33 -7.73
C ARG A 73 -0.45 -4.99 -7.42
N GLY A 74 0.31 -3.96 -7.08
CA GLY A 74 -0.18 -2.59 -6.93
C GLY A 74 0.16 -1.71 -8.15
N PRO A 75 -0.14 -0.41 -8.08
CA PRO A 75 -0.93 0.26 -7.03
C PRO A 75 -2.42 -0.14 -7.06
N VAL A 76 -3.17 0.26 -6.04
CA VAL A 76 -4.64 0.20 -6.04
C VAL A 76 -5.17 1.62 -6.25
N CYS A 77 -5.64 1.89 -7.45
CA CYS A 77 -6.26 3.16 -7.84
C CYS A 77 -7.11 2.95 -9.10
N ASP A 78 -7.89 3.96 -9.48
CA ASP A 78 -8.39 4.05 -10.85
C ASP A 78 -7.20 4.34 -11.79
N ILE A 79 -7.01 3.49 -12.80
CA ILE A 79 -5.92 3.65 -13.77
C ILE A 79 -6.29 4.55 -14.94
N HIS A 80 -7.55 4.97 -15.01
CA HIS A 80 -8.10 5.85 -16.03
C HIS A 80 -8.29 7.28 -15.53
N ASP A 81 -8.01 7.54 -14.25
CA ASP A 81 -7.96 8.87 -13.65
C ASP A 81 -6.82 9.69 -14.28
N LYS A 82 -7.14 10.90 -14.75
CA LYS A 82 -6.28 11.74 -15.62
C LYS A 82 -5.92 13.07 -15.00
#